data_AF-A0A9W8QVW1-F1
#
_entry.id   AF-A0A9W8QVW1-F1
#
_cell.length_a   1.000
_cell.length_b   1.000
_cell.length_c   1.000
_cell.angle_alpha   90.00
_cell.angle_beta   90.00
_cell.angle_gamma   90.00
#
_symmetry.space_group_name_H-M   'P 1'
#
loop_
_entity.id
_entity.type
_entity.pdbx_description
1 polymer ?
#
loop_
_entity_poly.entity_id
_entity_poly.type
_entity_poly.pdbx_seq_one_letter_code
_entity_poly.pdbx_strand_id
1 'polypeptide(L)'
;MATLSTLTISDDPTASTLKIAVVGCAVRNDLDLNCMSVPRRYLRMGDFHKYYSGVAKAPVLTLVIGGNHEASNYLFELYHGGWLAPNIYYLGAAGVVNYGPCRIAGLSGIYNASDYRKPHDERLPYDRDLIRSIYHVREYDVQKLLQVTQPVDIALSHDWPTWIELFGNHEQLFAEKPHFFASAKVDNLGSKPAAEVLNRLRPSHWFSGHMHARFEATVEHRGSKMEESVLQLDLPNSLKDVLPLFKSRRGSSQEIPQSSDKSQQTQFLALSKVGQDVASYMELKELEIPTRSADAHMETTSEGKFHLCYDAEWLAITRAYNDTLRIPDPETLIVPPHKGKQKSAASSIPKHKDWVKENIVDKGLLRIPNNFAKHAPEYDPNVGQRREQPLEYPNYQTAEFAKLLGISNKFHLEDSI
;
A
#
# COMPACT_ATOMS: atom_id res chain seq x y z
N MET A 1 -2.57 -0.81 19.76
CA MET A 1 -2.07 -1.60 18.60
C MET A 1 -1.93 -0.58 17.48
N ALA A 2 -0.76 -0.48 16.83
CA ALA A 2 -0.54 0.42 15.70
C ALA A 2 -0.01 -0.44 14.55
N THR A 3 -0.58 -0.31 13.36
CA THR A 3 -0.29 -1.15 12.17
C THR A 3 -0.15 -0.34 10.89
N LEU A 4 -0.14 0.98 10.97
CA LEU A 4 -0.08 1.81 9.79
C LEU A 4 1.39 1.96 9.38
N SER A 5 1.81 1.38 8.26
CA SER A 5 3.17 1.63 7.73
C SER A 5 3.16 3.01 7.04
N THR A 6 4.04 3.91 7.48
CA THR A 6 4.13 5.27 6.92
C THR A 6 5.53 5.64 6.48
N LEU A 7 5.52 6.53 5.50
CA LEU A 7 6.69 7.16 4.95
C LEU A 7 6.53 8.66 5.10
N THR A 8 7.30 9.25 6.00
CA THR A 8 7.35 10.67 6.25
C THR A 8 8.53 11.31 5.49
N ILE A 9 8.32 12.39 4.75
CA ILE A 9 9.37 13.04 3.96
C ILE A 9 9.78 14.36 4.62
N SER A 10 11.08 14.55 4.84
CA SER A 10 11.67 15.74 5.46
C SER A 10 12.70 16.35 4.53
N ASP A 11 12.34 17.40 3.80
CA ASP A 11 13.28 18.06 2.90
C ASP A 11 14.22 18.98 3.68
N ASP A 12 15.50 18.62 3.73
CA ASP A 12 16.60 19.55 3.99
C ASP A 12 17.15 20.01 2.62
N PRO A 13 17.39 21.32 2.39
CA PRO A 13 17.92 21.83 1.14
C PRO A 13 19.29 21.26 0.73
N THR A 14 19.99 20.54 1.61
CA THR A 14 21.29 19.92 1.32
C THR A 14 21.23 18.39 1.09
N ALA A 15 20.15 17.73 1.51
CA ALA A 15 19.85 16.32 1.25
C ALA A 15 18.36 16.05 1.52
N SER A 16 17.65 15.44 0.59
CA SER A 16 16.25 15.03 0.84
C SER A 16 16.22 13.85 1.82
N THR A 17 15.97 14.12 3.10
CA THR A 17 15.93 13.08 4.12
C THR A 17 14.55 12.43 4.18
N LEU A 18 14.52 11.10 4.19
CA LEU A 18 13.28 10.35 4.39
C LEU A 18 13.20 9.83 5.83
N LYS A 19 12.02 9.89 6.43
CA LYS A 19 11.71 9.37 7.75
C LYS A 19 10.68 8.26 7.60
N ILE A 20 10.89 7.08 8.15
CA ILE A 20 9.95 5.97 7.99
C ILE A 20 9.42 5.62 9.37
N ALA A 21 8.11 5.64 9.52
CA ALA A 21 7.48 5.44 10.81
C ALA A 21 6.31 4.48 10.68
N VAL A 22 6.08 3.64 11.69
CA VAL A 22 4.80 2.96 11.84
C VAL A 22 3.88 3.90 12.63
N VAL A 23 2.84 4.45 12.01
CA VAL A 23 1.90 5.40 12.65
C VAL A 23 0.67 4.68 13.19
N GLY A 24 -0.05 5.35 14.09
CA GLY A 24 -1.31 4.88 14.65
C GLY A 24 -2.45 4.84 13.64
N CYS A 25 -3.52 4.13 14.01
CA CYS A 25 -4.64 3.82 13.13
C CYS A 25 -5.51 5.05 12.82
N ALA A 26 -5.98 5.18 11.57
CA ALA A 26 -6.68 6.36 11.05
C ALA A 26 -8.16 6.49 11.53
N VAL A 27 -8.39 6.44 12.85
CA VAL A 27 -9.73 6.46 13.46
C VAL A 27 -10.18 7.91 13.70
N ARG A 28 -11.29 8.35 13.09
CA ARG A 28 -11.80 9.73 13.20
C ARG A 28 -12.62 9.96 14.46
N ASN A 29 -13.41 8.96 14.85
CA ASN A 29 -14.32 8.99 16.00
C ASN A 29 -14.56 7.59 16.59
N ASP A 30 -15.42 7.49 17.60
CA ASP A 30 -15.69 6.25 18.32
C ASP A 30 -16.42 5.19 17.47
N LEU A 31 -17.18 5.58 16.44
CA LEU A 31 -17.87 4.63 15.55
C LEU A 31 -16.90 3.91 14.62
N ASP A 32 -15.87 4.60 14.13
CA ASP A 32 -14.82 4.00 13.30
C ASP A 32 -14.11 2.82 14.03
N LEU A 33 -14.06 2.84 15.37
CA LEU A 33 -13.51 1.72 16.16
C LEU A 33 -14.27 0.41 15.93
N ASN A 34 -15.57 0.50 15.63
CA ASN A 34 -16.42 -0.67 15.39
C ASN A 34 -16.26 -1.26 13.98
N CYS A 35 -15.47 -0.62 13.12
CA CYS A 35 -15.06 -1.10 11.80
C CYS A 35 -13.67 -1.78 11.81
N MET A 36 -12.97 -1.76 12.95
CA MET A 36 -11.62 -2.32 13.07
C MET A 36 -11.66 -3.82 13.40
N SER A 37 -10.79 -4.60 12.78
CA SER A 37 -10.55 -6.01 13.13
C SER A 37 -9.66 -6.16 14.36
N VAL A 38 -10.13 -5.62 15.48
CA VAL A 38 -9.43 -5.64 16.77
C VAL A 38 -10.38 -6.19 17.84
N PRO A 39 -9.94 -7.14 18.70
CA PRO A 39 -10.80 -7.63 19.76
C PRO A 39 -11.28 -6.48 20.65
N ARG A 40 -12.58 -6.42 20.92
CA ARG A 40 -13.24 -5.28 21.59
C ARG A 40 -12.54 -4.77 22.85
N ARG A 41 -12.00 -5.67 23.68
CA ARG A 41 -11.26 -5.31 24.91
C ARG A 41 -10.01 -4.45 24.67
N TYR A 42 -9.47 -4.46 23.45
CA TYR A 42 -8.29 -3.71 23.03
C TYR A 42 -8.60 -2.50 22.14
N LEU A 43 -9.86 -2.27 21.78
CA LEU A 43 -10.27 -1.05 21.07
C LEU A 43 -10.01 0.16 21.96
N ARG A 44 -9.24 1.12 21.45
CA ARG A 44 -8.90 2.37 22.12
C ARG A 44 -8.87 3.46 21.08
N MET A 45 -9.39 4.63 21.45
CA MET A 45 -9.19 5.83 20.66
C MET A 45 -7.70 6.15 20.64
N GLY A 46 -7.10 6.19 19.45
CA GLY A 46 -5.74 6.66 19.24
C GLY A 46 -5.69 8.19 19.13
N ASP A 47 -4.60 8.73 18.62
CA ASP A 47 -4.44 10.19 18.46
C ASP A 47 -4.93 10.73 17.11
N PHE A 48 -5.29 9.87 16.15
CA PHE A 48 -5.61 10.29 14.78
C PHE A 48 -6.76 11.30 14.72
N HIS A 49 -7.78 11.16 15.59
CA HIS A 49 -8.90 12.11 15.64
C HIS A 49 -8.47 13.57 15.88
N LYS A 50 -7.31 13.81 16.52
CA LYS A 50 -6.76 15.16 16.71
C LYS A 50 -6.27 15.78 15.40
N TYR A 51 -5.70 14.95 14.51
CA TYR A 51 -5.29 15.39 13.18
C TYR A 51 -6.49 15.61 12.27
N TYR A 52 -7.48 14.72 12.36
CA TYR A 52 -8.72 14.84 11.59
C TYR A 52 -9.53 16.10 11.98
N SER A 53 -9.70 16.38 13.28
CA SER A 53 -10.42 17.57 13.78
C SER A 53 -9.69 18.89 13.50
N GLY A 54 -8.36 18.83 13.37
CA GLY A 54 -7.47 20.00 13.21
C GLY A 54 -6.85 20.50 14.51
N VAL A 55 -7.07 19.81 15.64
CA VAL A 55 -6.41 20.07 16.92
C VAL A 55 -4.90 19.86 16.83
N ALA A 56 -4.47 18.91 16.02
CA ALA A 56 -3.07 18.65 15.69
C ALA A 56 -2.86 18.71 14.16
N LYS A 57 -1.62 18.98 13.74
CA LYS A 57 -1.21 18.94 12.33
C LYS A 57 0.09 18.17 12.22
N ALA A 58 0.20 17.28 11.23
CA ALA A 58 1.46 16.59 10.98
C ALA A 58 2.51 17.61 10.53
N PRO A 59 3.70 17.66 11.18
CA PRO A 59 4.69 18.69 10.91
C PRO A 59 5.41 18.53 9.56
N VAL A 60 5.30 17.35 8.96
CA VAL A 60 5.96 16.91 7.72
C VAL A 60 4.97 16.08 6.91
N LEU A 61 5.18 15.99 5.61
CA LEU A 61 4.35 15.16 4.74
C LEU A 61 4.50 13.69 5.15
N THR A 62 3.40 13.02 5.46
CA THR A 62 3.36 11.61 5.85
C THR A 62 2.49 10.85 4.87
N LEU A 63 3.12 10.00 4.05
CA LEU A 63 2.45 9.03 3.19
C LEU A 63 2.09 7.77 3.99
N VAL A 64 0.92 7.23 3.73
CA VAL A 64 0.30 6.13 4.49
C VAL A 64 -0.10 5.01 3.54
N ILE A 65 0.14 3.76 3.95
CA ILE A 65 -0.59 2.58 3.43
C ILE A 65 -1.42 1.94 4.56
N GLY A 66 -2.48 1.22 4.18
CA GLY A 66 -3.37 0.56 5.12
C GLY A 66 -2.79 -0.76 5.61
N GLY A 67 -3.01 -1.08 6.89
CA GLY A 67 -2.74 -2.38 7.49
C GLY A 67 -4.01 -3.16 7.85
N ASN A 68 -3.90 -4.10 8.80
CA ASN A 68 -5.00 -4.97 9.21
C ASN A 68 -5.76 -4.52 10.48
N HIS A 69 -5.23 -3.54 11.23
CA HIS A 69 -5.94 -2.95 12.38
C HIS A 69 -6.25 -1.49 12.08
N GLU A 70 -7.06 -1.24 11.06
CA GLU A 70 -7.37 0.12 10.62
C GLU A 70 -8.86 0.43 10.67
N ALA A 71 -9.19 1.73 10.67
CA ALA A 71 -10.53 2.19 10.31
C ALA A 71 -10.72 1.99 8.80
N SER A 72 -10.88 0.74 8.39
CA SER A 72 -10.91 0.35 6.98
C SER A 72 -12.04 1.02 6.22
N ASN A 73 -13.14 1.36 6.90
CA ASN A 73 -14.21 2.17 6.32
C ASN A 73 -13.69 3.52 5.83
N TYR A 74 -12.90 4.25 6.64
CA TYR A 74 -12.35 5.54 6.23
C TYR A 74 -11.31 5.40 5.11
N LEU A 75 -10.45 4.38 5.18
CA LEU A 75 -9.48 4.13 4.09
C LEU A 75 -10.20 3.77 2.78
N PHE A 76 -11.29 3.03 2.84
CA PHE A 76 -12.05 2.62 1.66
C PHE A 76 -12.78 3.79 0.99
N GLU A 77 -13.22 4.79 1.76
CA GLU A 77 -13.73 6.07 1.21
C GLU A 77 -12.69 6.78 0.32
N LEU A 78 -11.39 6.52 0.54
CA LEU A 78 -10.24 7.05 -0.18
C LEU A 78 -9.50 5.93 -0.95
N TYR A 79 -10.24 4.99 -1.55
CA TYR A 79 -9.69 3.83 -2.26
C TYR A 79 -8.60 4.17 -3.30
N HIS A 80 -8.75 5.30 -4.00
CA HIS A 80 -7.78 5.79 -5.00
C HIS A 80 -6.65 6.67 -4.42
N GLY A 81 -6.60 6.82 -3.09
CA GLY A 81 -5.72 7.71 -2.37
C GLY A 81 -6.31 9.09 -2.12
N GLY A 82 -5.80 9.78 -1.10
CA GLY A 82 -6.24 11.12 -0.71
C GLY A 82 -5.76 11.52 0.68
N TRP A 83 -6.01 12.77 1.05
CA TRP A 83 -5.63 13.31 2.35
C TRP A 83 -6.55 12.76 3.45
N LEU A 84 -5.94 12.06 4.42
CA LEU A 84 -6.63 11.61 5.63
C LEU A 84 -6.78 12.76 6.65
N ALA A 85 -5.83 13.70 6.63
CA ALA A 85 -5.75 14.93 7.40
C ALA A 85 -4.70 15.85 6.75
N PRO A 86 -4.56 17.13 7.14
CA PRO A 86 -3.52 17.99 6.59
C PRO A 86 -2.12 17.37 6.79
N ASN A 87 -1.35 17.29 5.70
CA ASN A 87 -0.03 16.63 5.61
C ASN A 87 -0.01 15.11 5.82
N ILE A 88 -1.16 14.42 5.88
CA ILE A 88 -1.23 12.96 5.96
C ILE A 88 -1.97 12.43 4.73
N TYR A 89 -1.26 11.79 3.80
CA TYR A 89 -1.79 11.30 2.53
C TYR A 89 -1.83 9.77 2.49
N TYR A 90 -3.00 9.20 2.26
CA TYR A 90 -3.17 7.77 1.99
C TYR A 90 -2.91 7.46 0.53
N LEU A 91 -2.08 6.46 0.23
CA LEU A 91 -1.77 6.03 -1.14
C LEU A 91 -2.93 5.27 -1.82
N GLY A 92 -3.97 4.89 -1.07
CA GLY A 92 -5.07 4.07 -1.59
C GLY A 92 -4.85 2.57 -1.35
N ALA A 93 -5.78 1.74 -1.85
CA ALA A 93 -5.64 0.28 -1.79
C ALA A 93 -4.36 -0.19 -2.49
N ALA A 94 -4.04 0.47 -3.60
CA ALA A 94 -2.72 0.53 -4.21
C ALA A 94 -2.54 1.91 -4.87
N GLY A 95 -1.31 2.40 -4.98
CA GLY A 95 -1.03 3.72 -5.52
C GLY A 95 0.41 3.94 -5.94
N VAL A 96 0.63 4.86 -6.89
CA VAL A 96 1.95 5.43 -7.19
C VAL A 96 1.84 6.94 -7.25
N VAL A 97 2.74 7.64 -6.56
CA VAL A 97 2.83 9.10 -6.51
C VAL A 97 4.27 9.54 -6.74
N ASN A 98 4.44 10.81 -7.09
CA ASN A 98 5.74 11.45 -7.23
C ASN A 98 5.91 12.55 -6.18
N TYR A 99 7.11 12.63 -5.61
CA TYR A 99 7.52 13.70 -4.71
C TYR A 99 8.93 14.14 -5.08
N GLY A 100 9.03 15.26 -5.82
CA GLY A 100 10.29 15.61 -6.46
C GLY A 100 10.78 14.46 -7.34
N PRO A 101 12.09 14.11 -7.33
CA PRO A 101 12.61 13.05 -8.19
C PRO A 101 12.19 11.64 -7.75
N CYS A 102 11.54 11.51 -6.59
CA CYS A 102 11.20 10.22 -6.00
C CYS A 102 9.83 9.73 -6.46
N ARG A 103 9.80 8.50 -6.99
CA ARG A 103 8.59 7.77 -7.36
C ARG A 103 8.30 6.68 -6.34
N ILE A 104 7.15 6.78 -5.70
CA ILE A 104 6.79 6.00 -4.51
C ILE A 104 5.55 5.18 -4.79
N ALA A 105 5.65 3.87 -4.64
CA ALA A 105 4.54 2.93 -4.77
C ALA A 105 4.08 2.40 -3.40
N GLY A 106 2.80 2.07 -3.29
CA GLY A 106 2.23 1.47 -2.09
C GLY A 106 1.20 0.38 -2.42
N LEU A 107 1.22 -0.68 -1.60
CA LEU A 107 0.23 -1.75 -1.57
C LEU A 107 -0.32 -1.88 -0.14
N SER A 108 -1.59 -1.53 0.03
CA SER A 108 -2.26 -1.62 1.33
C SER A 108 -2.79 -3.03 1.60
N GLY A 109 -2.89 -3.39 2.88
CA GLY A 109 -3.56 -4.60 3.34
C GLY A 109 -2.63 -5.79 3.60
N ILE A 110 -3.23 -6.93 3.95
CA ILE A 110 -2.51 -8.21 4.09
C ILE A 110 -3.04 -9.25 3.10
N TYR A 111 -2.19 -10.18 2.70
CA TYR A 111 -2.57 -11.24 1.79
C TYR A 111 -3.40 -12.33 2.49
N ASN A 112 -4.54 -12.67 1.88
CA ASN A 112 -5.31 -13.87 2.20
C ASN A 112 -5.71 -14.56 0.89
N ALA A 113 -5.28 -15.81 0.71
CA ALA A 113 -5.50 -16.57 -0.51
C ALA A 113 -7.00 -16.77 -0.84
N SER A 114 -7.87 -16.82 0.18
CA SER A 114 -9.31 -17.07 0.01
C SER A 114 -10.05 -15.85 -0.57
N ASP A 115 -9.52 -14.65 -0.33
CA ASP A 115 -10.16 -13.39 -0.76
C ASP A 115 -9.44 -12.75 -1.95
N TYR A 116 -8.19 -13.14 -2.24
CA TYR A 116 -7.35 -12.49 -3.25
C TYR A 116 -8.02 -12.32 -4.62
N ARG A 117 -8.73 -13.34 -5.12
CA ARG A 117 -9.40 -13.30 -6.43
C ARG A 117 -10.87 -12.86 -6.36
N LYS A 118 -11.36 -12.52 -5.17
CA LYS A 118 -12.71 -11.98 -5.01
C LYS A 118 -12.75 -10.51 -5.44
N PRO A 119 -13.93 -9.98 -5.81
CA PRO A 119 -14.13 -8.54 -5.81
C PRO A 119 -13.93 -7.95 -4.40
N HIS A 120 -13.94 -6.63 -4.32
CA HIS A 120 -14.17 -5.94 -3.04
C HIS A 120 -15.69 -5.93 -2.83
N ASP A 121 -16.23 -6.92 -2.12
CA ASP A 121 -17.67 -7.08 -1.86
C ASP A 121 -18.11 -6.49 -0.52
N GLU A 122 -17.22 -5.76 0.14
CA GLU A 122 -17.46 -5.13 1.42
C GLU A 122 -18.24 -3.82 1.30
N ARG A 123 -19.27 -3.69 2.13
CA ARG A 123 -20.05 -2.46 2.28
C ARG A 123 -20.57 -2.31 3.72
N LEU A 124 -20.68 -1.08 4.22
CA LEU A 124 -21.15 -0.88 5.59
C LEU A 124 -22.66 -1.18 5.70
N PRO A 125 -23.14 -1.68 6.86
CA PRO A 125 -22.34 -2.12 8.02
C PRO A 125 -21.66 -3.48 7.77
N TYR A 126 -20.40 -3.59 8.18
CA TYR A 126 -19.61 -4.81 8.08
C TYR A 126 -20.01 -5.83 9.13
N ASP A 127 -20.24 -7.07 8.69
CA ASP A 127 -20.27 -8.21 9.59
C ASP A 127 -18.84 -8.66 9.98
N ARG A 128 -18.73 -9.81 10.66
CA ARG A 128 -17.44 -10.33 11.13
C ARG A 128 -16.47 -10.72 10.01
N ASP A 129 -17.00 -11.16 8.87
CA ASP A 129 -16.20 -11.59 7.74
C ASP A 129 -15.79 -10.39 6.90
N LEU A 130 -16.71 -9.44 6.67
CA LEU A 130 -16.42 -8.18 5.96
C LEU A 130 -15.40 -7.30 6.70
N ILE A 131 -15.45 -7.24 8.04
CA ILE A 131 -14.42 -6.54 8.85
C ILE A 131 -13.02 -7.08 8.58
N ARG A 132 -12.89 -8.36 8.22
CA ARG A 132 -11.60 -9.00 7.93
C ARG A 132 -11.21 -8.87 6.47
N SER A 133 -12.14 -9.09 5.56
CA SER A 133 -11.84 -9.11 4.13
C SER A 133 -11.56 -7.71 3.57
N ILE A 134 -12.08 -6.64 4.17
CA ILE A 134 -11.92 -5.25 3.71
C ILE A 134 -10.46 -4.80 3.59
N TYR A 135 -9.56 -5.32 4.42
CA TYR A 135 -8.12 -5.01 4.36
C TYR A 135 -7.31 -6.11 3.67
N HIS A 136 -7.94 -7.15 3.11
CA HIS A 136 -7.22 -8.16 2.36
C HIS A 136 -6.85 -7.66 0.96
N VAL A 137 -5.61 -7.89 0.55
CA VAL A 137 -5.11 -7.55 -0.79
C VAL A 137 -5.96 -8.25 -1.85
N ARG A 138 -6.34 -7.53 -2.92
CA ARG A 138 -7.02 -8.08 -4.09
C ARG A 138 -6.12 -8.14 -5.32
N GLU A 139 -6.34 -9.16 -6.15
CA GLU A 139 -5.66 -9.36 -7.43
C GLU A 139 -5.84 -8.14 -8.33
N TYR A 140 -7.02 -7.50 -8.31
CA TYR A 140 -7.27 -6.25 -9.04
C TYR A 140 -6.24 -5.16 -8.71
N ASP A 141 -5.92 -4.97 -7.43
CA ASP A 141 -4.98 -3.94 -6.97
C ASP A 141 -3.54 -4.26 -7.37
N VAL A 142 -3.16 -5.52 -7.27
CA VAL A 142 -1.84 -6.04 -7.65
C VAL A 142 -1.63 -5.97 -9.15
N GLN A 143 -2.63 -6.36 -9.95
CA GLN A 143 -2.54 -6.34 -11.41
C GLN A 143 -2.24 -4.94 -11.95
N LYS A 144 -2.82 -3.88 -11.34
CA LYS A 144 -2.49 -2.49 -11.69
C LYS A 144 -1.01 -2.18 -11.45
N LEU A 145 -0.47 -2.52 -10.26
CA LEU A 145 0.95 -2.32 -9.95
C LEU A 145 1.87 -3.09 -10.90
N LEU A 146 1.47 -4.29 -11.32
CA LEU A 146 2.24 -5.08 -12.29
C LEU A 146 2.34 -4.45 -13.69
N GLN A 147 1.44 -3.50 -14.02
CA GLN A 147 1.49 -2.74 -15.28
C GLN A 147 2.43 -1.54 -15.25
N VAL A 148 2.97 -1.17 -14.09
CA VAL A 148 3.94 -0.06 -13.99
C VAL A 148 5.22 -0.46 -14.72
N THR A 149 5.67 0.39 -15.65
CA THR A 149 6.85 0.12 -16.48
C THR A 149 8.00 1.07 -16.19
N GLN A 150 7.71 2.28 -15.71
CA GLN A 150 8.76 3.22 -15.34
C GLN A 150 9.39 2.81 -13.99
N PRO A 151 10.67 3.16 -13.73
CA PRO A 151 11.34 2.83 -12.47
C PRO A 151 10.64 3.45 -11.25
N VAL A 152 10.54 2.65 -10.18
CA VAL A 152 10.06 3.05 -8.86
C VAL A 152 11.26 3.09 -7.92
N ASP A 153 11.36 4.09 -7.06
CA ASP A 153 12.50 4.24 -6.14
C ASP A 153 12.19 3.60 -4.79
N ILE A 154 10.96 3.78 -4.33
CA ILE A 154 10.48 3.32 -3.02
C ILE A 154 9.17 2.57 -3.20
N ALA A 155 9.05 1.40 -2.58
CA ALA A 155 7.78 0.71 -2.46
C ALA A 155 7.46 0.37 -1.00
N LEU A 156 6.16 0.32 -0.71
CA LEU A 156 5.60 0.05 0.61
C LEU A 156 4.61 -1.11 0.51
N SER A 157 4.70 -2.08 1.42
CA SER A 157 3.63 -3.06 1.68
C SER A 157 3.46 -3.25 3.18
N HIS A 158 2.25 -3.57 3.65
CA HIS A 158 2.09 -3.78 5.09
C HIS A 158 2.71 -5.11 5.54
N ASP A 159 2.32 -6.21 4.91
CA ASP A 159 2.97 -7.50 5.12
C ASP A 159 4.24 -7.64 4.26
N TRP A 160 5.10 -8.58 4.67
CA TRP A 160 6.38 -8.82 4.02
C TRP A 160 6.16 -9.57 2.70
N PRO A 161 6.91 -9.26 1.64
CA PRO A 161 7.02 -10.13 0.48
C PRO A 161 7.42 -11.55 0.91
N THR A 162 6.74 -12.58 0.41
CA THR A 162 7.11 -13.97 0.69
C THR A 162 8.55 -14.26 0.28
N TRP A 163 9.27 -15.04 1.09
CA TRP A 163 10.69 -15.41 0.98
C TRP A 163 11.69 -14.30 1.28
N ILE A 164 11.26 -13.07 1.60
CA ILE A 164 12.19 -11.98 1.91
C ILE A 164 13.11 -12.32 3.09
N GLU A 165 12.63 -13.14 4.01
CA GLU A 165 13.41 -13.61 5.15
C GLU A 165 14.68 -14.36 4.75
N LEU A 166 14.68 -15.02 3.59
CA LEU A 166 15.82 -15.81 3.11
C LEU A 166 16.95 -14.95 2.56
N PHE A 167 16.69 -13.68 2.26
CA PHE A 167 17.68 -12.70 1.75
C PHE A 167 18.40 -11.92 2.86
N GLY A 168 18.07 -12.18 4.13
CA GLY A 168 18.73 -11.59 5.29
C GLY A 168 19.20 -12.65 6.27
N ASN A 169 19.39 -12.27 7.54
CA ASN A 169 19.80 -13.19 8.61
C ASN A 169 18.62 -14.06 9.08
N HIS A 170 18.21 -15.02 8.24
CA HIS A 170 17.13 -15.96 8.52
C HIS A 170 17.41 -16.84 9.75
N GLU A 171 18.67 -17.18 10.02
CA GLU A 171 19.04 -18.00 11.17
C GLU A 171 18.66 -17.31 12.49
N GLN A 172 19.06 -16.03 12.63
CA GLN A 172 18.68 -15.22 13.78
C GLN A 172 17.16 -15.04 13.85
N LEU A 173 16.52 -14.69 12.73
CA LEU A 173 15.07 -14.47 12.70
C LEU A 173 14.29 -15.71 13.15
N PHE A 174 14.67 -16.90 12.68
CA PHE A 174 14.00 -18.15 13.04
C PHE A 174 14.32 -18.64 14.46
N ALA A 175 15.51 -18.30 14.98
CA ALA A 175 15.84 -18.53 16.38
C ALA A 175 14.97 -17.67 17.32
N GLU A 176 14.82 -16.38 17.01
CA GLU A 176 14.01 -15.44 17.80
C GLU A 176 12.50 -15.66 17.63
N LYS A 177 12.06 -16.05 16.42
CA LYS A 177 10.65 -16.28 16.08
C LYS A 177 10.45 -17.66 15.43
N PRO A 178 10.48 -18.77 16.21
CA PRO A 178 10.33 -20.12 15.67
C PRO A 178 9.02 -20.38 14.89
N HIS A 179 7.95 -19.63 15.19
CA HIS A 179 6.68 -19.71 14.47
C HIS A 179 6.76 -19.16 13.04
N PHE A 180 7.72 -18.26 12.73
CA PHE A 180 7.98 -17.84 11.34
C PHE A 180 8.53 -19.00 10.54
N PHE A 181 9.49 -19.74 11.10
CA PHE A 181 10.00 -20.95 10.45
C PHE A 181 8.91 -22.01 10.25
N ALA A 182 8.01 -22.18 11.23
CA ALA A 182 6.85 -23.05 11.08
C ALA A 182 5.95 -22.63 9.91
N SER A 183 5.72 -21.32 9.73
CA SER A 183 4.92 -20.75 8.64
C SER A 183 5.62 -20.87 7.28
N ALA A 184 6.93 -20.64 7.23
CA ALA A 184 7.73 -20.79 6.01
C ALA A 184 7.73 -22.24 5.48
N LYS A 185 7.76 -23.23 6.39
CA LYS A 185 7.67 -24.66 6.02
C LYS A 185 6.36 -25.07 5.34
N VAL A 186 5.32 -24.26 5.45
CA VAL A 186 4.00 -24.48 4.81
C VAL A 186 3.64 -23.37 3.82
N ASP A 187 4.62 -22.57 3.40
CA ASP A 187 4.46 -21.49 2.40
C ASP A 187 3.37 -20.46 2.77
N ASN A 188 3.31 -20.13 4.08
CA ASN A 188 2.33 -19.22 4.66
C ASN A 188 2.99 -18.04 5.42
N LEU A 189 4.26 -17.74 5.11
CA LEU A 189 4.95 -16.56 5.64
C LEU A 189 4.99 -15.46 4.57
N GLY A 190 4.47 -14.29 4.91
CA GLY A 190 4.43 -13.13 4.01
C GLY A 190 3.35 -13.21 2.93
N SER A 191 3.51 -12.35 1.93
CA SER A 191 2.57 -12.07 0.86
C SER A 191 3.18 -12.41 -0.50
N LYS A 192 2.57 -13.40 -1.16
CA LYS A 192 2.93 -13.78 -2.53
C LYS A 192 2.69 -12.64 -3.51
N PRO A 193 1.56 -11.89 -3.45
CA PRO A 193 1.38 -10.75 -4.34
C PRO A 193 2.39 -9.62 -4.10
N ALA A 194 2.79 -9.37 -2.85
CA ALA A 194 3.85 -8.40 -2.57
C ALA A 194 5.20 -8.84 -3.17
N ALA A 195 5.51 -10.14 -3.16
CA ALA A 195 6.70 -10.68 -3.83
C ALA A 195 6.66 -10.52 -5.36
N GLU A 196 5.49 -10.72 -5.98
CA GLU A 196 5.30 -10.43 -7.41
C GLU A 196 5.56 -8.95 -7.74
N VAL A 197 5.00 -8.04 -6.93
CA VAL A 197 5.19 -6.59 -7.09
C VAL A 197 6.65 -6.19 -6.86
N LEU A 198 7.30 -6.71 -5.81
CA LEU A 198 8.71 -6.46 -5.51
C LEU A 198 9.60 -6.86 -6.70
N ASN A 199 9.41 -8.05 -7.26
CA ASN A 199 10.21 -8.54 -8.37
C ASN A 199 9.90 -7.82 -9.70
N ARG A 200 8.67 -7.31 -9.86
CA ARG A 200 8.25 -6.57 -11.06
C ARG A 200 8.76 -5.12 -11.08
N LEU A 201 8.66 -4.43 -9.94
CA LEU A 201 9.02 -3.01 -9.80
C LEU A 201 10.52 -2.83 -9.50
N ARG A 202 11.13 -3.78 -8.78
CA ARG A 202 12.54 -3.77 -8.36
C ARG A 202 12.99 -2.43 -7.78
N PRO A 203 12.27 -1.85 -6.81
CA PRO A 203 12.59 -0.53 -6.30
C PRO A 203 13.96 -0.52 -5.59
N SER A 204 14.62 0.63 -5.49
CA SER A 204 15.85 0.74 -4.70
C SER A 204 15.58 0.37 -3.23
N HIS A 205 14.42 0.75 -2.71
CA HIS A 205 14.01 0.50 -1.34
C HIS A 205 12.62 -0.10 -1.25
N TRP A 206 12.46 -1.10 -0.36
CA TRP A 206 11.17 -1.67 -0.01
C TRP A 206 10.99 -1.65 1.50
N PHE A 207 9.87 -1.10 1.98
CA PHE A 207 9.56 -1.07 3.40
C PHE A 207 8.30 -1.84 3.76
N SER A 208 8.37 -2.58 4.87
CA SER A 208 7.23 -3.33 5.40
C SER A 208 7.07 -3.23 6.91
N GLY A 209 5.95 -3.73 7.42
CA GLY A 209 5.61 -3.78 8.84
C GLY A 209 5.05 -5.14 9.22
N HIS A 210 3.91 -5.13 9.94
CA HIS A 210 3.06 -6.28 10.32
C HIS A 210 3.67 -7.36 11.23
N MET A 211 4.86 -7.86 10.91
CA MET A 211 5.48 -9.04 11.53
C MET A 211 6.05 -8.79 12.94
N HIS A 212 6.01 -7.55 13.42
CA HIS A 212 6.56 -7.15 14.73
C HIS A 212 8.01 -7.62 14.92
N ALA A 213 8.79 -7.48 13.85
CA ALA A 213 10.20 -7.84 13.77
C ALA A 213 10.89 -6.73 12.98
N ARG A 214 11.94 -6.14 13.54
CA ARG A 214 12.84 -5.34 12.73
C ARG A 214 13.70 -6.30 11.91
N PHE A 215 13.77 -6.12 10.60
CA PHE A 215 14.52 -7.03 9.73
C PHE A 215 15.03 -6.32 8.49
N GLU A 216 16.23 -6.68 8.07
CA GLU A 216 16.88 -6.16 6.88
C GLU A 216 17.25 -7.30 5.95
N ALA A 217 17.14 -7.04 4.65
CA ALA A 217 17.56 -7.95 3.62
C ALA A 217 17.99 -7.19 2.36
N THR A 218 18.87 -7.79 1.57
CA THR A 218 19.24 -7.29 0.25
C THR A 218 18.79 -8.28 -0.80
N VAL A 219 17.86 -7.87 -1.65
CA VAL A 219 17.36 -8.71 -2.73
C VAL A 219 18.15 -8.41 -3.99
N GLU A 220 18.94 -9.36 -4.45
CA GLU A 220 19.46 -9.36 -5.81
C GLU A 220 18.42 -9.95 -6.75
N HIS A 221 17.83 -9.11 -7.60
CA HIS A 221 16.79 -9.57 -8.54
C HIS A 221 17.42 -10.38 -9.66
N ARG A 222 17.07 -11.66 -9.72
CA ARG A 222 17.52 -12.60 -10.74
C ARG A 222 16.30 -13.22 -11.41
N GLY A 223 16.21 -13.01 -12.72
CA GLY A 223 15.15 -13.59 -13.54
C GLY A 223 13.80 -12.88 -13.42
N SER A 224 12.74 -13.55 -13.88
CA SER A 224 11.41 -12.94 -14.07
C SER A 224 10.47 -13.10 -12.88
N LYS A 225 10.87 -13.91 -11.89
CA LYS A 225 10.10 -14.21 -10.68
C LYS A 225 11.00 -14.24 -9.44
N MET A 226 10.42 -13.90 -8.28
CA MET A 226 11.15 -13.89 -7.00
C MET A 226 11.75 -15.26 -6.67
N GLU A 227 11.05 -16.35 -7.02
CA GLU A 227 11.49 -17.74 -6.88
C GLU A 227 12.86 -17.98 -7.52
N GLU A 228 13.12 -17.40 -8.70
CA GLU A 228 14.37 -17.58 -9.44
C GLU A 228 15.54 -16.92 -8.71
N SER A 229 15.28 -15.84 -7.96
CA SER A 229 16.25 -15.19 -7.09
C SER A 229 16.52 -16.03 -5.85
N VAL A 230 15.47 -16.53 -5.19
CA VAL A 230 15.57 -17.36 -3.98
C VAL A 230 16.32 -18.67 -4.24
N LEU A 231 16.03 -19.33 -5.38
CA LEU A 231 16.65 -20.61 -5.73
C LEU A 231 18.17 -20.51 -5.95
N GLN A 232 18.68 -19.31 -6.20
CA GLN A 232 20.11 -19.04 -6.39
C GLN A 232 20.83 -18.64 -5.11
N LEU A 233 20.11 -18.50 -3.99
CA LEU A 233 20.72 -18.20 -2.69
C LEU A 233 21.52 -19.40 -2.18
N ASP A 234 22.67 -19.11 -1.58
CA ASP A 234 23.48 -20.12 -0.89
C ASP A 234 22.89 -20.42 0.50
N LEU A 235 21.77 -21.16 0.51
CA LEU A 235 21.11 -21.59 1.74
C LEU A 235 21.59 -22.98 2.20
N PRO A 236 21.64 -23.24 3.52
CA PRO A 236 21.99 -24.55 4.05
C PRO A 236 20.98 -25.63 3.62
N ASN A 237 21.48 -26.86 3.43
CA ASN A 237 20.65 -28.00 3.00
C ASN A 237 19.48 -28.26 3.96
N SER A 238 19.67 -28.03 5.26
CA SER A 238 18.62 -28.16 6.28
C SER A 238 17.39 -27.30 5.99
N LEU A 239 17.55 -26.12 5.38
CA LEU A 239 16.45 -25.26 4.93
C LEU A 239 15.89 -25.72 3.58
N LYS A 240 16.76 -26.01 2.62
CA LYS A 240 16.36 -26.49 1.28
C LYS A 240 15.55 -27.79 1.37
N ASP A 241 15.83 -28.65 2.35
CA ASP A 241 15.14 -29.92 2.58
C ASP A 241 13.71 -29.75 3.12
N VAL A 242 13.40 -28.65 3.81
CA VAL A 242 12.11 -28.47 4.50
C VAL A 242 11.19 -27.49 3.78
N LEU A 243 11.74 -26.49 3.11
CA LEU A 243 10.97 -25.43 2.45
C LEU A 243 10.29 -25.95 1.16
N PRO A 244 8.97 -25.71 0.99
CA PRO A 244 8.21 -26.20 -0.18
C PRO A 244 8.80 -25.80 -1.53
N LEU A 245 9.33 -24.58 -1.63
CA LEU A 245 9.92 -24.01 -2.84
C LEU A 245 11.02 -24.92 -3.44
N PHE A 246 11.86 -25.53 -2.59
CA PHE A 246 12.98 -26.37 -3.01
C PHE A 246 12.59 -27.84 -3.21
N LYS A 247 11.50 -28.30 -2.58
CA LYS A 247 10.99 -29.67 -2.77
C LYS A 247 10.39 -29.88 -4.15
N SER A 248 9.65 -28.88 -4.65
CA SER A 248 8.90 -28.98 -5.92
C SER A 248 9.78 -29.14 -7.16
N ARG A 249 11.09 -28.82 -7.10
CA ARG A 249 12.00 -28.85 -8.26
C ARG A 249 12.98 -30.03 -8.29
N ARG A 250 12.94 -30.95 -7.32
CA ARG A 250 13.81 -32.16 -7.31
C ARG A 250 13.62 -33.09 -8.52
N GLY A 251 12.59 -32.88 -9.35
CA GLY A 251 12.33 -33.65 -10.57
C GLY A 251 12.54 -32.90 -11.90
N SER A 252 12.90 -31.63 -11.89
CA SER A 252 13.06 -30.84 -13.13
C SER A 252 14.49 -30.29 -13.25
N SER A 253 15.32 -30.95 -14.07
CA SER A 253 16.62 -30.44 -14.52
C SER A 253 16.42 -29.29 -15.51
N GLN A 254 15.92 -28.15 -15.04
CA GLN A 254 15.97 -26.91 -15.83
C GLN A 254 17.17 -26.12 -15.36
N GLU A 255 18.16 -25.98 -16.25
CA GLU A 255 19.24 -25.01 -16.09
C GLU A 255 18.62 -23.63 -15.87
N ILE A 256 18.95 -23.02 -14.73
CA ILE A 256 18.56 -21.63 -14.45
C ILE A 256 19.42 -20.77 -15.38
N PRO A 257 18.83 -19.99 -16.31
CA PRO A 257 19.62 -19.13 -17.19
C PRO A 257 20.43 -18.16 -16.33
N GLN A 258 21.75 -18.15 -16.50
CA GLN A 258 22.60 -17.11 -15.93
C GLN A 258 22.29 -15.81 -16.69
N SER A 259 21.47 -14.93 -16.11
CA SER A 259 21.22 -13.61 -16.67
C SER A 259 22.44 -12.72 -16.46
N SER A 260 23.05 -12.26 -17.55
CA SER A 260 24.20 -11.34 -17.58
C SER A 260 23.83 -9.86 -17.43
N ASP A 261 22.56 -9.54 -17.16
CA ASP A 261 22.14 -8.17 -16.86
C ASP A 261 22.65 -7.75 -15.48
N LYS A 262 23.08 -6.50 -15.37
CA LYS A 262 23.45 -5.87 -14.08
C LYS A 262 22.30 -6.13 -13.09
N SER A 263 22.55 -6.94 -12.06
CA SER A 263 21.53 -7.28 -11.07
C SER A 263 21.09 -6.01 -10.37
N GLN A 264 19.83 -5.63 -10.58
CA GLN A 264 19.21 -4.58 -9.78
C GLN A 264 19.05 -5.11 -8.35
N GLN A 265 19.34 -4.27 -7.37
CA GLN A 265 19.22 -4.63 -5.97
C GLN A 265 18.12 -3.81 -5.30
N THR A 266 17.40 -4.45 -4.37
CA THR A 266 16.46 -3.77 -3.47
C THR A 266 16.93 -3.92 -2.03
N GLN A 267 17.03 -2.79 -1.33
CA GLN A 267 17.24 -2.73 0.11
C GLN A 267 15.89 -2.86 0.82
N PHE A 268 15.68 -3.98 1.50
CA PHE A 268 14.47 -4.23 2.27
C PHE A 268 14.67 -3.86 3.74
N LEU A 269 13.69 -3.16 4.31
CA LEU A 269 13.63 -2.90 5.75
C LEU A 269 12.20 -3.10 6.25
N ALA A 270 12.05 -3.99 7.22
CA ALA A 270 10.83 -4.11 8.00
C ALA A 270 10.98 -3.47 9.36
N LEU A 271 9.93 -2.76 9.80
CA LEU A 271 9.84 -2.18 11.13
C LEU A 271 9.03 -3.07 12.07
N SER A 272 9.41 -3.07 13.35
CA SER A 272 8.67 -3.70 14.43
C SER A 272 7.47 -2.85 14.85
N LYS A 273 6.69 -3.37 15.80
CA LYS A 273 5.55 -2.66 16.38
C LYS A 273 6.03 -1.65 17.42
N VAL A 274 5.26 -0.56 17.55
CA VAL A 274 5.34 0.37 18.69
C VAL A 274 5.45 -0.40 20.01
N GLY A 275 6.61 -0.26 20.65
CA GLY A 275 7.02 -0.94 21.87
C GLY A 275 7.78 0.01 22.80
N GLN A 276 8.50 -0.53 23.78
CA GLN A 276 9.34 0.29 24.66
C GLN A 276 10.58 0.84 23.94
N ASP A 277 11.06 0.14 22.92
CA ASP A 277 12.21 0.54 22.12
C ASP A 277 11.78 1.27 20.85
N VAL A 278 11.98 2.59 20.83
CA VAL A 278 11.65 3.50 19.73
C VAL A 278 12.37 3.11 18.44
N ALA A 279 13.63 2.67 18.54
CA ALA A 279 14.46 2.33 17.39
C ALA A 279 13.92 1.11 16.63
N SER A 280 13.07 0.30 17.27
CA SER A 280 12.49 -0.88 16.63
C SER A 280 11.28 -0.58 15.74
N TYR A 281 10.57 0.54 15.93
CA TYR A 281 9.30 0.83 15.23
C TYR A 281 9.26 2.19 14.51
N MET A 282 10.26 3.03 14.72
CA MET A 282 10.47 4.28 14.01
C MET A 282 11.93 4.33 13.57
N GLU A 283 12.17 4.53 12.28
CA GLU A 283 13.50 4.58 11.71
C GLU A 283 13.68 5.81 10.82
N LEU A 284 14.72 6.58 11.09
CA LEU A 284 15.12 7.68 10.23
C LEU A 284 16.16 7.14 9.25
N LYS A 285 15.85 7.19 7.95
CA LYS A 285 16.71 6.64 6.92
C LYS A 285 16.91 7.66 5.81
N GLU A 286 18.10 8.22 5.76
CA GLU A 286 18.48 9.11 4.65
C GLU A 286 18.60 8.27 3.39
N LEU A 287 17.86 8.65 2.34
CA LEU A 287 17.90 7.96 1.06
C LEU A 287 18.52 8.89 0.03
N GLU A 288 19.45 8.36 -0.77
CA GLU A 288 19.89 9.04 -1.97
C GLU A 288 18.76 9.03 -3.00
N ILE A 289 18.25 10.21 -3.34
CA ILE A 289 17.22 10.32 -4.37
C ILE A 289 17.91 10.43 -5.75
N PRO A 290 17.54 9.59 -6.73
CA PRO A 290 18.15 9.63 -8.05
C PRO A 290 17.93 10.97 -8.75
N THR A 291 18.94 11.49 -9.44
CA THR A 291 18.78 12.66 -10.31
C THR A 291 18.00 12.26 -11.56
N ARG A 292 16.78 12.77 -11.70
CA ARG A 292 15.95 12.61 -12.92
C ARG A 292 15.87 13.94 -13.68
N SER A 293 15.58 13.87 -14.98
CA SER A 293 15.33 15.06 -15.80
C SER A 293 14.18 15.89 -15.21
N ALA A 294 14.25 17.22 -15.34
CA ALA A 294 13.25 18.11 -14.79
C ALA A 294 11.87 17.88 -15.44
N ASP A 295 10.88 17.56 -14.61
CA ASP A 295 9.47 17.37 -14.96
C ASP A 295 8.59 18.22 -14.02
N ALA A 296 7.28 18.32 -14.30
CA ALA A 296 6.33 19.13 -13.53
C ALA A 296 6.28 18.82 -12.02
N HIS A 297 6.68 17.60 -11.60
CA HIS A 297 6.72 17.20 -10.19
C HIS A 297 7.99 17.68 -9.45
N MET A 298 8.89 18.37 -10.13
CA MET A 298 10.13 18.94 -9.57
C MET A 298 9.95 20.37 -9.05
N GLU A 299 8.75 20.94 -9.15
CA GLU A 299 8.45 22.26 -8.58
C GLU A 299 8.50 22.23 -7.06
N THR A 300 9.15 23.25 -6.48
CA THR A 300 9.28 23.43 -5.03
C THR A 300 8.50 24.65 -4.55
N THR A 301 8.05 24.54 -3.30
CA THR A 301 7.50 25.67 -2.53
C THR A 301 8.57 26.70 -2.23
N SER A 302 8.16 27.88 -1.75
CA SER A 302 9.08 28.91 -1.21
C SER A 302 9.95 28.41 -0.05
N GLU A 303 9.54 27.32 0.61
CA GLU A 303 10.30 26.66 1.68
C GLU A 303 11.27 25.58 1.14
N GLY A 304 11.39 25.42 -0.18
CA GLY A 304 12.27 24.42 -0.81
C GLY A 304 11.70 22.99 -0.84
N LYS A 305 10.45 22.78 -0.38
CA LYS A 305 9.80 21.46 -0.37
C LYS A 305 9.11 21.14 -1.68
N PHE A 306 9.19 19.91 -2.16
CA PHE A 306 8.47 19.48 -3.36
C PHE A 306 6.96 19.39 -3.14
N HIS A 307 6.21 19.47 -4.24
CA HIS A 307 4.79 19.15 -4.23
C HIS A 307 4.56 17.65 -4.40
N LEU A 308 3.61 17.09 -3.65
CA LEU A 308 3.11 15.75 -3.93
C LEU A 308 2.29 15.79 -5.23
N CYS A 309 2.64 14.92 -6.16
CA CYS A 309 2.06 14.86 -7.49
C CYS A 309 1.52 13.46 -7.80
N TYR A 310 0.44 13.39 -8.56
CA TYR A 310 -0.01 12.17 -9.19
C TYR A 310 1.05 11.64 -10.16
N ASP A 311 1.13 10.33 -10.29
CA ASP A 311 1.95 9.68 -11.32
C ASP A 311 1.16 9.48 -12.61
N ALA A 312 1.65 10.03 -13.73
CA ALA A 312 0.94 10.00 -15.00
C ALA A 312 0.70 8.56 -15.53
N GLU A 313 1.66 7.65 -15.34
CA GLU A 313 1.47 6.25 -15.72
C GLU A 313 0.42 5.57 -14.84
N TRP A 314 0.45 5.82 -13.53
CA TRP A 314 -0.54 5.31 -12.59
C TRP A 314 -1.95 5.82 -12.84
N LEU A 315 -2.09 7.10 -13.20
CA LEU A 315 -3.37 7.68 -13.63
C LEU A 315 -3.91 6.95 -14.86
N ALA A 316 -3.06 6.66 -15.85
CA ALA A 316 -3.47 5.93 -17.04
C ALA A 316 -3.87 4.48 -16.74
N ILE A 317 -3.12 3.78 -15.88
CA ILE A 317 -3.44 2.42 -15.43
C ILE A 317 -4.77 2.42 -14.66
N THR A 318 -4.94 3.32 -13.71
CA THR A 318 -6.17 3.45 -12.92
C THR A 318 -7.37 3.70 -13.82
N ARG A 319 -7.23 4.59 -14.80
CA ARG A 319 -8.26 4.89 -15.79
C ARG A 319 -8.61 3.67 -16.67
N ALA A 320 -7.61 2.89 -17.08
CA ALA A 320 -7.80 1.68 -17.89
C ALA A 320 -8.53 0.56 -17.13
N TYR A 321 -8.32 0.49 -15.81
CA TYR A 321 -8.89 -0.55 -14.94
C TYR A 321 -10.23 -0.15 -14.30
N ASN A 322 -10.68 1.11 -14.42
CA ASN A 322 -11.87 1.58 -13.71
C ASN A 322 -13.13 0.72 -13.95
N ASP A 323 -13.33 0.23 -15.17
CA ASP A 323 -14.52 -0.57 -15.51
C ASP A 323 -14.43 -2.03 -15.03
N THR A 324 -13.25 -2.48 -14.58
CA THR A 324 -13.04 -3.82 -14.00
C THR A 324 -13.09 -3.82 -12.48
N LEU A 325 -13.09 -2.64 -11.83
CA LEU A 325 -13.38 -2.53 -10.40
C LEU A 325 -14.83 -2.96 -10.13
N ARG A 326 -14.98 -3.92 -9.23
CA ARG A 326 -16.27 -4.49 -8.83
C ARG A 326 -16.45 -4.28 -7.34
N ILE A 327 -17.39 -3.42 -7.00
CA ILE A 327 -17.86 -3.15 -5.64
C ILE A 327 -19.38 -3.27 -5.57
N PRO A 328 -19.99 -3.50 -4.38
CA PRO A 328 -21.43 -3.61 -4.26
C PRO A 328 -22.11 -2.31 -4.64
N ASP A 329 -23.15 -2.40 -5.45
CA ASP A 329 -24.00 -1.26 -5.77
C ASP A 329 -24.71 -0.73 -4.51
N PRO A 330 -24.80 0.60 -4.31
CA PRO A 330 -25.38 1.18 -3.08
C PRO A 330 -26.80 0.77 -2.77
N GLU A 331 -27.63 0.63 -3.80
CA GLU A 331 -29.05 0.39 -3.63
C GLU A 331 -29.36 -1.10 -3.50
N THR A 332 -28.67 -1.91 -4.29
CA THR A 332 -28.94 -3.35 -4.38
C THR A 332 -28.04 -4.19 -3.48
N LEU A 333 -26.89 -3.65 -3.05
CA LEU A 333 -25.80 -4.38 -2.37
C LEU A 333 -25.25 -5.56 -3.17
N ILE A 334 -25.55 -5.62 -4.47
CA ILE A 334 -25.10 -6.69 -5.36
C ILE A 334 -23.81 -6.24 -6.05
N VAL A 335 -22.80 -7.11 -6.01
CA VAL A 335 -21.60 -6.91 -6.81
C VAL A 335 -21.92 -7.23 -8.28
N PRO A 336 -21.68 -6.30 -9.23
CA PRO A 336 -21.92 -6.54 -10.65
C PRO A 336 -21.21 -7.82 -11.12
N PRO A 337 -21.82 -8.65 -11.98
CA PRO A 337 -21.18 -9.85 -12.48
C PRO A 337 -19.93 -9.49 -13.31
N HIS A 338 -18.98 -10.41 -13.38
CA HIS A 338 -17.82 -10.23 -14.25
C HIS A 338 -18.28 -10.15 -15.71
N LYS A 339 -17.95 -9.04 -16.39
CA LYS A 339 -18.26 -8.85 -17.80
C LYS A 339 -17.33 -9.75 -18.63
N GLY A 340 -17.79 -10.97 -18.97
CA GLY A 340 -17.07 -12.08 -19.64
C GLY A 340 -15.86 -11.76 -20.55
N LYS A 341 -15.90 -12.13 -21.85
CA LYS A 341 -14.75 -11.99 -22.77
C LYS A 341 -14.47 -10.52 -23.14
N GLN A 342 -14.04 -9.70 -22.20
CA GLN A 342 -13.46 -8.39 -22.49
C GLN A 342 -11.97 -8.54 -22.81
N LYS A 343 -11.46 -7.65 -23.68
CA LYS A 343 -10.01 -7.50 -23.86
C LYS A 343 -9.42 -7.08 -22.51
N SER A 344 -8.24 -7.62 -22.16
CA SER A 344 -7.54 -7.27 -20.93
C SER A 344 -7.42 -5.75 -20.79
N ALA A 345 -7.75 -5.20 -19.62
CA ALA A 345 -7.63 -3.77 -19.31
C ALA A 345 -6.22 -3.25 -19.66
N ALA A 346 -5.19 -4.07 -19.42
CA ALA A 346 -3.80 -3.78 -19.76
C ALA A 346 -3.59 -3.39 -21.24
N SER A 347 -4.31 -4.02 -22.17
CA SER A 347 -4.18 -3.75 -23.60
C SER A 347 -4.63 -2.35 -24.01
N SER A 348 -5.43 -1.69 -23.18
CA SER A 348 -5.93 -0.33 -23.42
C SER A 348 -5.08 0.77 -22.79
N ILE A 349 -4.10 0.43 -21.94
CA ILE A 349 -3.24 1.39 -21.23
C ILE A 349 -2.59 2.42 -22.17
N PRO A 350 -2.04 2.07 -23.35
CA PRO A 350 -1.43 3.07 -24.24
C PRO A 350 -2.40 4.21 -24.61
N LYS A 351 -3.64 3.87 -24.98
CA LYS A 351 -4.70 4.86 -25.26
C LYS A 351 -4.99 5.75 -24.04
N HIS A 352 -4.97 5.18 -22.84
CA HIS A 352 -5.18 5.96 -21.61
C HIS A 352 -3.97 6.82 -21.25
N LYS A 353 -2.74 6.40 -21.60
CA LYS A 353 -1.53 7.23 -21.46
C LYS A 353 -1.63 8.48 -22.34
N ASP A 354 -2.05 8.32 -23.60
CA ASP A 354 -2.27 9.45 -24.50
C ASP A 354 -3.33 10.41 -23.95
N TRP A 355 -4.46 9.86 -23.47
CA TRP A 355 -5.52 10.66 -22.86
C TRP A 355 -5.06 11.43 -21.62
N VAL A 356 -4.32 10.78 -20.70
CA VAL A 356 -3.78 11.42 -19.49
C VAL A 356 -2.77 12.49 -19.85
N LYS A 357 -1.92 12.25 -20.86
CA LYS A 357 -1.00 13.25 -21.37
C LYS A 357 -1.75 14.52 -21.80
N GLU A 358 -2.72 14.38 -22.70
CA GLU A 358 -3.47 15.51 -23.27
C GLU A 358 -4.36 16.24 -22.24
N ASN A 359 -4.96 15.50 -21.30
CA ASN A 359 -6.00 16.04 -20.42
C ASN A 359 -5.51 16.42 -19.03
N ILE A 360 -4.33 15.95 -18.61
CA ILE A 360 -3.80 16.18 -17.26
C ILE A 360 -2.38 16.73 -17.33
N VAL A 361 -1.46 16.02 -18.00
CA VAL A 361 -0.04 16.41 -18.02
C VAL A 361 0.15 17.75 -18.75
N ASP A 362 -0.32 17.85 -19.99
CA ASP A 362 -0.18 19.05 -20.83
C ASP A 362 -0.95 20.26 -20.27
N LYS A 363 -1.88 20.02 -19.34
CA LYS A 363 -2.64 21.07 -18.63
C LYS A 363 -2.07 21.41 -17.25
N GLY A 364 -0.96 20.80 -16.84
CA GLY A 364 -0.32 21.06 -15.55
C GLY A 364 -1.13 20.57 -14.33
N LEU A 365 -1.97 19.56 -14.49
CA LEU A 365 -2.91 19.08 -13.46
C LEU A 365 -2.38 17.88 -12.66
N LEU A 366 -1.06 17.64 -12.66
CA LEU A 366 -0.45 16.54 -11.91
C LEU A 366 -0.29 16.81 -10.42
N ARG A 367 -0.30 18.08 -9.99
CA ARG A 367 -0.20 18.40 -8.57
C ARG A 367 -1.42 17.89 -7.82
N ILE A 368 -1.20 17.14 -6.75
CA ILE A 368 -2.30 16.72 -5.87
C ILE A 368 -2.82 17.96 -5.13
N PRO A 369 -4.12 18.29 -5.24
CA PRO A 369 -4.68 19.45 -4.57
C PRO A 369 -4.62 19.27 -3.05
N ASN A 370 -4.36 20.34 -2.30
CA ASN A 370 -4.44 20.32 -0.84
C ASN A 370 -5.90 20.53 -0.38
N ASN A 371 -6.73 19.53 -0.67
CA ASN A 371 -8.17 19.54 -0.47
C ASN A 371 -8.57 18.51 0.60
N PHE A 372 -8.04 18.67 1.81
CA PHE A 372 -8.60 17.94 2.96
C PHE A 372 -9.81 18.72 3.50
N ALA A 373 -10.95 18.05 3.68
CA ALA A 373 -12.07 18.59 4.45
C ALA A 373 -12.76 17.48 5.23
N LYS A 374 -13.26 17.83 6.40
CA LYS A 374 -14.00 16.94 7.30
C LYS A 374 -15.38 16.65 6.71
N HIS A 375 -15.74 15.38 6.60
CA HIS A 375 -17.01 14.90 6.02
C HIS A 375 -17.72 13.86 6.91
N ALA A 376 -17.05 13.36 7.93
CA ALA A 376 -17.60 12.55 9.02
C ALA A 376 -17.54 13.30 10.38
N PRO A 377 -18.40 12.96 11.36
CA PRO A 377 -18.38 13.56 12.69
C PRO A 377 -17.03 13.45 13.40
N GLU A 378 -16.70 14.46 14.20
CA GLU A 378 -15.51 14.45 15.05
C GLU A 378 -15.71 13.59 16.30
N TYR A 379 -14.61 13.15 16.89
CA TYR A 379 -14.64 12.48 18.19
C TYR A 379 -15.10 13.44 19.30
N ASP A 380 -16.18 13.09 19.99
CA ASP A 380 -16.63 13.77 21.22
C ASP A 380 -16.37 12.86 22.44
N PRO A 381 -15.45 13.22 23.36
CA PRO A 381 -15.18 12.42 24.54
C PRO A 381 -16.37 12.32 25.51
N ASN A 382 -17.39 13.18 25.38
CA ASN A 382 -18.59 13.16 26.21
C ASN A 382 -19.62 12.13 25.73
N VAL A 383 -19.58 11.77 24.44
CA VAL A 383 -20.39 10.71 23.85
C VAL A 383 -19.65 9.40 24.11
N GLY A 384 -20.03 8.71 25.19
CA GLY A 384 -19.39 7.45 25.59
C GLY A 384 -19.36 6.40 24.45
N GLN A 385 -18.56 5.34 24.62
CA GLN A 385 -18.29 4.39 23.54
C GLN A 385 -19.56 3.68 23.02
N ARG A 386 -19.89 3.92 21.75
CA ARG A 386 -21.03 3.34 21.04
C ARG A 386 -20.73 1.96 20.45
N ARG A 387 -21.78 1.20 20.09
CA ARG A 387 -21.66 -0.19 19.58
C ARG A 387 -21.94 -0.32 18.09
N GLU A 388 -22.65 0.64 17.54
CA GLU A 388 -23.01 0.73 16.14
C GLU A 388 -21.81 1.12 15.27
N GLN A 389 -21.83 0.69 14.02
CA GLN A 389 -20.91 1.18 12.99
C GLN A 389 -21.42 2.50 12.40
N PRO A 390 -20.55 3.33 11.82
CA PRO A 390 -20.96 4.58 11.21
C PRO A 390 -21.80 4.34 9.95
N LEU A 391 -22.50 5.39 9.51
CA LEU A 391 -23.01 5.47 8.15
C LEU A 391 -21.83 5.60 7.17
N GLU A 392 -22.09 5.32 5.89
CA GLU A 392 -21.15 5.61 4.84
C GLU A 392 -21.07 7.13 4.60
N TYR A 393 -19.86 7.65 4.49
CA TYR A 393 -19.63 9.05 4.19
C TYR A 393 -19.01 9.18 2.80
N PRO A 394 -19.72 9.77 1.81
CA PRO A 394 -19.12 10.02 0.51
C PRO A 394 -17.95 10.99 0.67
N ASN A 395 -16.79 10.65 0.09
CA ASN A 395 -15.61 11.50 0.17
C ASN A 395 -15.45 12.31 -1.13
N TYR A 396 -15.46 13.63 -0.99
CA TYR A 396 -15.37 14.53 -2.12
C TYR A 396 -14.04 14.42 -2.88
N GLN A 397 -12.93 14.05 -2.21
CA GLN A 397 -11.63 13.86 -2.87
C GLN A 397 -11.71 12.72 -3.89
N THR A 398 -12.41 11.64 -3.56
CA THR A 398 -12.66 10.51 -4.47
C THR A 398 -13.53 10.94 -5.66
N ALA A 399 -14.53 11.79 -5.42
CA ALA A 399 -15.36 12.35 -6.49
C ALA A 399 -14.56 13.28 -7.42
N GLU A 400 -13.72 14.15 -6.87
CA GLU A 400 -12.85 15.04 -7.65
C GLU A 400 -11.80 14.26 -8.44
N PHE A 401 -11.22 13.21 -7.86
CA PHE A 401 -10.30 12.30 -8.55
C PHE A 401 -10.97 11.59 -9.74
N ALA A 402 -12.18 11.07 -9.54
CA ALA A 402 -12.95 10.45 -10.63
C ALA A 402 -13.26 11.45 -11.75
N LYS A 403 -13.61 12.69 -11.39
CA LYS A 403 -13.84 13.79 -12.35
C LYS A 403 -12.56 14.15 -13.11
N LEU A 404 -11.41 14.25 -12.43
CA LEU A 404 -10.10 14.51 -13.04
C LEU A 404 -9.75 13.46 -14.11
N LEU A 405 -10.02 12.18 -13.84
CA LEU A 405 -9.75 11.09 -14.78
C LEU A 405 -10.84 10.85 -15.83
N GLY A 406 -11.98 11.54 -15.72
CA GLY A 406 -13.15 11.31 -16.57
C GLY A 406 -13.67 9.88 -16.48
N ILE A 407 -13.70 9.32 -15.27
CA ILE A 407 -14.19 7.96 -14.97
C ILE A 407 -15.42 7.99 -14.07
N SER A 408 -16.17 6.89 -14.03
CA SER A 408 -17.32 6.77 -13.13
C SER A 408 -16.85 6.64 -11.68
N ASN A 409 -17.42 7.45 -10.77
CA ASN A 409 -17.18 7.30 -9.34
C ASN A 409 -17.97 6.10 -8.79
N LYS A 410 -17.30 4.96 -8.62
CA LYS A 410 -17.92 3.73 -8.11
C LYS A 410 -18.30 3.82 -6.62
N PHE A 411 -17.68 4.74 -5.88
CA PHE A 411 -17.87 4.93 -4.44
C PHE A 411 -18.89 6.04 -4.13
N HIS A 412 -19.54 6.58 -5.16
CA HIS A 412 -20.57 7.59 -4.97
C HIS A 412 -21.81 6.97 -4.32
N LEU A 413 -22.36 7.71 -3.38
CA LEU A 413 -23.73 7.59 -2.91
C LEU A 413 -24.49 8.75 -3.54
N GLU A 414 -25.53 8.47 -4.33
CA GLU A 414 -26.49 9.56 -4.66
C GLU A 414 -27.03 10.09 -3.33
N ASP A 415 -27.13 11.42 -3.21
CA ASP A 415 -27.72 12.04 -2.03
C ASP A 415 -29.12 11.44 -1.87
N SER A 416 -29.30 10.66 -0.80
CA SER A 416 -30.62 10.21 -0.39
C SER A 416 -31.38 11.48 -0.03
N ILE A 417 -32.36 11.83 -0.86
CA ILE A 417 -33.28 12.96 -0.69
C ILE A 417 -33.84 13.03 0.72
#